data_AF-A0A3D2YGG5-F1
#
_entry.id   AF-A0A3D2YGG5-F1
#
_cell.length_a   1.000
_cell.length_b   1.000
_cell.length_c   1.000
_cell.angle_alpha   90.00
_cell.angle_beta   90.00
_cell.angle_gamma   90.00
#
_symmetry.space_group_name_H-M   'P 1'
#
loop_
_entity.id
_entity.type
_entity.pdbx_description
1 polymer ?
#
loop_
_entity_poly.entity_id
_entity_poly.type
_entity_poly.pdbx_seq_one_letter_code
_entity_poly.pdbx_strand_id
1 'polypeptide(L)'
;MKLTEAEMRMVFQIESTNQNAALNEIYMTWRYAPNPATKETAESLLDKLRPLSDQECMDIIRKVQTEYRLPEKARTIGEMLAEARQRSGAQKLSG
;
A
#
# COMPACT_ATOMS: atom_id res chain seq x y z
N MET A 1 14.83 8.99 7.02
CA MET A 1 14.94 8.19 5.77
C MET A 1 13.95 8.70 4.72
N LYS A 2 14.05 8.29 3.46
CA LYS A 2 13.03 8.55 2.44
C LYS A 2 12.36 7.24 1.99
N LEU A 3 11.03 7.21 2.00
CA LEU A 3 10.24 6.09 1.47
C LEU A 3 9.96 6.28 -0.03
N THR A 4 9.90 5.17 -0.77
CA THR A 4 9.45 5.15 -2.17
C THR A 4 7.92 5.15 -2.24
N GLU A 5 7.36 5.39 -3.43
CA GLU A 5 5.90 5.33 -3.64
C GLU A 5 5.30 3.96 -3.27
N ALA A 6 5.98 2.86 -3.64
CA ALA A 6 5.53 1.52 -3.33
C ALA A 6 5.59 1.23 -1.81
N GLU A 7 6.62 1.74 -1.14
CA GLU A 7 6.75 1.65 0.32
C GLU A 7 5.70 2.48 1.04
N MET A 8 5.47 3.73 0.62
CA MET A 8 4.42 4.57 1.19
C MET A 8 3.05 3.92 1.04
N ARG A 9 2.77 3.29 -0.11
CA ARG A 9 1.53 2.55 -0.33
C ARG A 9 1.39 1.34 0.60
N MET A 10 2.48 0.59 0.82
CA MET A 10 2.47 -0.54 1.74
C MET A 10 2.30 -0.08 3.20
N VAL A 11 3.05 0.95 3.62
CA VAL A 11 2.96 1.54 4.96
C VAL A 11 1.56 2.07 5.25
N PHE A 12 0.91 2.71 4.26
CA PHE A 12 -0.45 3.22 4.40
C PHE A 12 -1.46 2.10 4.75
N GLN A 13 -1.22 0.86 4.30
CA GLN A 13 -2.09 -0.28 4.55
C GLN A 13 -1.82 -0.99 5.88
N ILE A 14 -0.78 -0.61 6.63
CA ILE A 14 -0.44 -1.27 7.90
C ILE A 14 -1.51 -0.98 8.96
N GLU A 15 -2.02 -2.04 9.59
CA GLU A 15 -3.05 -1.93 10.65
C GLU A 15 -2.46 -2.10 12.06
N SER A 16 -1.23 -2.57 12.16
CA SER A 16 -0.54 -2.85 13.42
C SER A 16 -0.31 -1.62 14.30
N THR A 17 -0.34 -1.82 15.63
CA THR A 17 -0.27 -0.75 16.64
C THR A 17 1.08 -0.57 17.33
N ASN A 18 2.06 -1.42 17.00
CA ASN A 18 3.45 -1.34 17.47
C ASN A 18 4.41 -1.86 16.39
N GLN A 19 5.69 -1.55 16.52
CA GLN A 19 6.72 -1.89 15.55
C GLN A 19 6.85 -3.39 15.33
N ASN A 20 6.83 -4.21 16.40
CA ASN A 20 7.01 -5.65 16.23
C ASN A 20 5.86 -6.27 15.42
N ALA A 21 4.63 -5.84 15.68
CA ALA A 21 3.46 -6.22 14.89
C ALA A 21 3.56 -5.74 13.44
N ALA A 22 3.95 -4.47 13.22
CA ALA A 22 4.11 -3.92 11.87
C ALA A 22 5.21 -4.65 11.07
N LEU A 23 6.36 -4.92 11.69
CA LEU A 23 7.43 -5.70 11.07
C LEU A 23 6.99 -7.13 10.75
N ASN A 24 6.20 -7.76 11.64
CA ASN A 24 5.64 -9.07 11.37
C ASN A 24 4.64 -9.03 10.20
N GLU A 25 3.77 -8.02 10.13
CA GLU A 25 2.81 -7.82 9.03
C GLU A 25 3.51 -7.66 7.67
N ILE A 26 4.57 -6.85 7.61
CA ILE A 26 5.39 -6.69 6.41
C ILE A 26 6.14 -7.99 6.08
N TYR A 27 6.67 -8.69 7.08
CA TYR A 27 7.32 -9.98 6.89
C TYR A 27 6.36 -11.04 6.34
N MET A 28 5.13 -11.10 6.84
CA MET A 28 4.09 -11.98 6.31
C MET A 28 3.76 -11.62 4.86
N THR A 29 3.68 -10.33 4.53
CA THR A 29 3.52 -9.87 3.14
C THR A 29 4.67 -10.36 2.26
N TRP A 30 5.93 -10.17 2.67
CA TRP A 30 7.11 -10.66 1.95
C TRP A 30 7.09 -12.19 1.76
N ARG A 31 6.72 -12.94 2.80
CA ARG A 31 6.74 -14.41 2.82
C ARG A 31 5.75 -15.04 1.85
N TYR A 32 4.58 -14.40 1.68
CA TYR A 32 3.45 -14.96 0.93
C TYR A 32 3.14 -14.21 -0.37
N ALA A 33 3.76 -13.06 -0.65
CA ALA A 33 3.56 -12.35 -1.90
C ALA A 33 3.93 -13.24 -3.10
N PRO A 34 3.05 -13.38 -4.12
CA PRO A 34 3.33 -14.20 -5.29
C PRO A 34 4.23 -13.47 -6.30
N ASN A 35 4.27 -12.13 -6.28
CA ASN A 35 5.01 -11.33 -7.24
C ASN A 35 6.34 -10.84 -6.65
N PRO A 36 7.45 -10.85 -7.43
CA PRO A 36 8.76 -10.42 -6.95
C PRO A 36 8.84 -8.94 -6.52
N ALA A 37 8.12 -8.05 -7.20
CA ALA A 37 8.16 -6.61 -6.91
C ALA A 37 7.61 -6.26 -5.51
N THR A 38 6.56 -6.95 -5.07
CA THR A 38 6.03 -6.81 -3.71
C THR A 38 7.01 -7.36 -2.68
N LYS A 39 7.72 -8.45 -3.00
CA LYS A 39 8.78 -8.96 -2.10
C LYS A 39 9.91 -7.94 -1.96
N GLU A 40 10.43 -7.41 -3.06
CA GLU A 40 11.48 -6.39 -3.03
C GLU A 40 11.04 -5.14 -2.26
N THR A 41 9.79 -4.70 -2.45
CA THR A 41 9.22 -3.58 -1.70
C THR A 41 9.17 -3.87 -0.20
N ALA A 42 8.68 -5.05 0.19
CA ALA A 42 8.57 -5.45 1.59
C ALA A 42 9.94 -5.63 2.25
N GLU A 43 10.90 -6.21 1.54
CA GLU A 43 12.28 -6.39 2.00
C GLU A 43 12.97 -5.04 2.23
N SER A 44 12.89 -4.13 1.25
CA SER A 44 13.45 -2.77 1.40
C SER A 44 12.80 -2.00 2.55
N LEU A 45 11.49 -2.17 2.74
CA LEU A 45 10.77 -1.56 3.85
C LEU A 45 11.19 -2.14 5.21
N LEU A 46 11.38 -3.47 5.30
CA LEU A 46 11.88 -4.12 6.52
C LEU A 46 13.25 -3.58 6.92
N ASP A 47 14.18 -3.47 5.97
CA ASP A 47 15.54 -2.98 6.25
C ASP A 47 15.55 -1.52 6.74
N LYS A 48 14.56 -0.75 6.30
CA LYS A 48 14.34 0.64 6.71
C LYS A 48 13.71 0.78 8.10
N LEU A 49 12.77 -0.09 8.46
CA LEU A 49 12.03 0.01 9.73
C LEU A 49 12.68 -0.76 10.89
N ARG A 50 13.44 -1.83 10.61
CA ARG A 50 14.16 -2.64 11.62
C ARG A 50 15.09 -1.85 12.55
N PRO A 51 15.90 -0.88 12.08
CA PRO A 51 16.84 -0.17 12.94
C PRO A 51 16.20 0.92 13.80
N LEU A 52 14.91 1.21 13.59
CA LEU A 52 14.21 2.26 14.33
C LEU A 52 13.81 1.78 15.71
N SER A 53 13.59 2.71 16.63
CA SER A 53 12.80 2.44 17.82
C SER A 53 11.32 2.23 17.49
N ASP A 54 10.56 1.68 18.43
CA ASP A 54 9.11 1.51 18.30
C ASP A 54 8.41 2.85 17.99
N GLN A 55 8.75 3.89 18.74
CA GLN A 55 8.20 5.24 18.58
C GLN A 55 8.51 5.81 17.19
N GLU A 56 9.76 5.76 16.74
CA GLU A 56 10.15 6.27 15.41
C GLU A 56 9.45 5.52 14.28
N CYS A 57 9.32 4.20 14.38
CA CYS A 57 8.60 3.39 13.41
C CYS A 57 7.12 3.81 13.33
N MET A 58 6.47 3.91 14.49
CA MET A 58 5.05 4.27 14.55
C MET A 58 4.78 5.70 14.10
N ASP A 59 5.69 6.64 14.36
CA ASP A 59 5.54 8.02 13.88
C ASP A 59 5.64 8.10 12.36
N ILE A 60 6.47 7.28 11.72
CA ILE A 60 6.53 7.18 10.26
C ILE A 60 5.23 6.60 9.70
N ILE A 61 4.71 5.52 10.29
CA ILE A 61 3.45 4.90 9.86
C ILE A 61 2.31 5.91 9.95
N ARG A 62 2.16 6.58 11.10
CA ARG A 62 1.14 7.61 11.32
C ARG A 62 1.28 8.77 10.33
N LYS A 63 2.51 9.25 10.10
CA LYS A 63 2.77 10.33 9.16
C LYS A 63 2.36 9.96 7.74
N VAL A 64 2.68 8.75 7.28
CA VAL A 64 2.24 8.27 5.97
C VAL A 64 0.71 8.18 5.93
N GLN A 65 0.06 7.62 6.96
CA GLN A 65 -1.40 7.51 6.98
C GLN A 65 -2.12 8.87 6.97
N THR A 66 -1.54 9.92 7.56
CA THR A 66 -2.13 11.26 7.58
C THR A 66 -1.84 12.08 6.32
N GLU A 67 -0.61 12.01 5.81
CA GLU A 67 -0.12 12.86 4.72
C GLU A 67 -0.26 12.21 3.34
N TYR A 68 -0.09 10.89 3.24
CA TYR A 68 -0.15 10.19 1.97
C TYR A 68 -1.60 10.16 1.46
N ARG A 69 -1.75 10.51 0.19
CA ARG A 69 -3.00 10.37 -0.55
C ARG A 69 -2.78 9.23 -1.52
N LEU A 70 -3.51 8.13 -1.33
CA LEU A 70 -3.51 7.04 -2.30
C LEU A 70 -3.81 7.63 -3.69
N PRO A 71 -2.89 7.54 -4.65
CA PRO A 71 -3.19 7.97 -6.01
C PRO A 71 -4.40 7.16 -6.50
N GLU A 72 -5.41 7.85 -7.06
CA GLU A 72 -6.68 7.28 -7.52
C GLU A 72 -6.46 6.07 -8.44
N LYS A 73 -6.33 4.88 -7.84
CA LYS A 73 -6.36 3.57 -8.50
C LYS A 73 -6.41 2.41 -7.49
N ALA A 74 -6.99 2.63 -6.31
CA ALA A 74 -7.68 1.54 -5.62
C ALA A 74 -9.10 1.49 -6.17
N ARG A 75 -9.24 1.14 -7.46
CA ARG A 75 -10.59 0.93 -8.01
C ARG A 75 -11.17 -0.28 -7.32
N THR A 76 -12.27 -0.12 -6.61
CA THR A 76 -13.08 -1.25 -6.17
C THR A 76 -13.62 -1.97 -7.40
N ILE A 77 -13.94 -3.27 -7.27
CA ILE A 77 -14.59 -4.02 -8.36
C ILE A 77 -15.87 -3.29 -8.82
N GLY A 78 -16.59 -2.64 -7.90
CA GLY A 78 -17.75 -1.81 -8.19
C GLY A 78 -17.43 -0.59 -9.07
N GLU A 79 -16.35 0.13 -8.79
CA GLU A 79 -15.90 1.27 -9.60
C GLU A 79 -15.42 0.84 -10.99
N MET A 80 -14.72 -0.30 -11.09
CA MET A 80 -14.34 -0.88 -12.38
C MET A 80 -15.58 -1.26 -13.21
N LEU A 81 -16.58 -1.88 -12.58
CA LEU A 81 -17.85 -2.25 -13.22
C LEU A 81 -18.64 -1.01 -13.67
N ALA A 82 -18.69 0.04 -12.86
CA ALA A 82 -19.38 1.28 -13.18
C ALA A 82 -18.77 1.96 -14.41
N GLU A 83 -17.45 2.08 -14.46
CA GLU A 83 -16.75 2.66 -15.61
C GLU A 83 -16.92 1.82 -16.88
N ALA A 84 -16.81 0.49 -16.77
CA ALA A 84 -17.03 -0.40 -17.92
C ALA A 84 -18.45 -0.26 -18.49
N ARG A 85 -19.47 -0.11 -17.62
CA ARG A 85 -20.86 0.16 -18.02
C ARG A 85 -21.02 1.53 -18.68
N GLN A 86 -20.39 2.58 -18.14
CA GLN A 86 -20.42 3.90 -18.76
C GLN A 86 -19.79 3.89 -20.15
N ARG A 87 -18.64 3.23 -20.33
CA ARG A 87 -17.98 3.08 -21.63
C ARG A 87 -18.84 2.30 -22.63
N SER A 88 -19.45 1.19 -22.21
CA SER A 88 -20.34 0.40 -23.06
C SER A 88 -21.64 1.14 -23.42
N GLY A 89 -22.21 1.90 -22.48
CA GLY A 89 -23.39 2.74 -22.72
C GLY A 89 -23.10 3.88 -23.69
N ALA A 90 -21.96 4.56 -23.54
CA ALA A 90 -21.52 5.62 -24.45
C ALA A 90 -21.28 5.09 -25.88
N GLN A 91 -20.70 3.90 -26.02
CA GLN A 91 -20.47 3.26 -27.32
C GLN A 91 -21.76 2.82 -28.03
N LYS A 92 -22.84 2.54 -27.29
CA LYS A 92 -24.16 2.24 -27.87
C LYS A 92 -24.91 3.47 -28.39
N LEU A 93 -24.57 4.66 -27.91
CA LEU A 93 -25.22 5.92 -28.28
C LEU A 93 -24.50 6.66 -29.42
N SER A 94 -23.32 6.19 -29.82
CA SER A 94 -22.51 6.75 -30.90
C SER A 94 -22.75 6.09 -32.27
N GLY A 95 -23.85 5.33 -32.42
CA GLY A 95 -24.24 4.62 -33.64
C GLY A 95 -25.58 5.09 -34.19
#